data_AF-A0A821UBM9-F1
#
_entry.id   AF-A0A821UBM9-F1
#
_cell.length_a   1.000
_cell.length_b   1.000
_cell.length_c   1.000
_cell.angle_alpha   90.00
_cell.angle_beta   90.00
_cell.angle_gamma   90.00
#
_symmetry.space_group_name_H-M   'P 1'
#
loop_
_entity.id
_entity.type
_entity.pdbx_description
1 polymer ?
#
loop_
_entity_poly.entity_id
_entity_poly.type
_entity_poly.pdbx_seq_one_letter_code
_entity_poly.pdbx_strand_id
1 'polypeptide(L)'
;MKYQVQYRAPSPPAPGVTRTPEEIEAELKKIEAEYEKLALVFFELPQDIMWTEPPVICQWQEQRKLWTSNYVNDYKFNEDKLTIQFRTGVLWPIGIATLRYGNLPYQGWDLRPDPNGKGVIITVTGVCITVTWICIGNTVKLHWIANATTSALKQHFNKPYSVKKMVQIMREAACDFFPDFDGHNHLEGSCPKEWVAERHNYHAMAFLSRAYNFQWSRWNQAAGSRNIIMQLREAVDKKREGKFQLLHSTPQKAVILKCNELSSEFDTDPAMGMQFYPDLFTLNMSYGSVDARRTTFNMKYRLVETVFDMLQELKLSSYS
;
A
#
# COMPACT_ATOMS: atom_id res chain seq x y z
N MET A 1 2.85 -44.00 -10.56
CA MET A 1 1.96 -44.22 -9.40
C MET A 1 1.44 -42.87 -8.94
N LYS A 2 0.12 -42.68 -8.81
CA LYS A 2 -0.45 -41.47 -8.19
C LYS A 2 -0.47 -41.69 -6.68
N TYR A 3 0.41 -41.02 -5.94
CA TYR A 3 0.33 -41.01 -4.47
C TYR A 3 -0.91 -40.21 -4.07
N GLN A 4 -1.91 -40.91 -3.53
CA GLN A 4 -3.17 -40.33 -3.07
C GLN A 4 -3.61 -41.05 -1.79
N VAL A 5 -3.35 -40.41 -0.66
CA VAL A 5 -3.84 -40.80 0.66
C VAL A 5 -5.03 -39.90 0.96
N GLN A 6 -6.22 -40.49 1.13
CA GLN A 6 -7.40 -39.73 1.54
C GLN A 6 -7.32 -39.45 3.04
N TYR A 7 -7.13 -38.18 3.39
CA TYR A 7 -7.28 -37.68 4.74
C TYR A 7 -8.42 -36.67 4.76
N ARG A 8 -9.35 -36.83 5.70
CA ARG A 8 -10.35 -35.82 6.04
C ARG A 8 -10.06 -35.41 7.46
N ALA A 9 -9.77 -34.12 7.67
CA ALA A 9 -9.64 -33.58 9.01
C ALA A 9 -10.89 -33.94 9.84
N PRO A 10 -10.73 -34.41 11.09
CA PRO A 10 -11.87 -34.69 11.95
C PRO A 10 -12.69 -33.42 12.18
N SER A 11 -14.02 -33.58 12.26
CA SER A 11 -14.92 -32.44 12.47
C SER A 11 -14.64 -31.79 13.84
N PRO A 12 -14.66 -30.45 13.94
CA PRO A 12 -14.47 -29.79 15.22
C PRO A 12 -15.57 -30.23 16.21
N PRO A 13 -15.27 -30.24 17.52
CA PRO A 13 -16.22 -30.64 18.55
C PRO A 13 -17.47 -29.76 18.52
N ALA A 14 -18.65 -30.33 18.80
CA ALA A 14 -19.86 -29.54 18.99
C ALA A 14 -19.69 -28.55 20.16
N PRO A 15 -20.11 -27.28 20.02
CA PRO A 15 -19.96 -26.29 21.08
C PRO A 15 -20.74 -26.70 22.34
N GLY A 16 -20.08 -26.67 23.51
CA GLY A 16 -20.68 -26.98 24.82
C GLY A 16 -20.37 -28.36 25.41
N VAL A 17 -19.56 -29.19 24.74
CA VAL A 17 -19.15 -30.50 25.26
C VAL A 17 -17.81 -30.38 26.01
N THR A 18 -17.83 -30.48 27.35
CA THR A 18 -16.63 -30.70 28.16
C THR A 18 -16.14 -32.14 27.98
N ARG A 19 -14.98 -32.29 27.36
CA ARG A 19 -14.33 -33.58 27.11
C ARG A 19 -13.34 -33.90 28.24
N THR A 20 -13.16 -35.19 28.52
CA THR A 20 -12.17 -35.62 29.52
C THR A 20 -10.74 -35.53 28.95
N PRO A 21 -9.70 -35.33 29.78
CA PRO A 21 -8.31 -35.29 29.32
C PRO A 21 -7.87 -36.53 28.53
N GLU A 22 -8.37 -37.71 28.92
CA GLU A 22 -8.07 -38.99 28.28
C GLU A 22 -8.67 -39.11 26.87
N GLU A 23 -9.90 -38.59 26.65
CA GLU A 23 -10.53 -38.55 25.33
C GLU A 23 -9.78 -37.62 24.37
N ILE A 24 -9.28 -36.50 24.89
CA ILE A 24 -8.47 -35.54 24.12
C ILE A 24 -7.15 -36.19 23.70
N GLU A 25 -6.48 -36.90 24.63
CA GLU A 25 -5.21 -37.59 24.36
C GLU A 25 -5.38 -38.73 23.33
N ALA A 26 -6.46 -39.50 23.44
CA ALA A 26 -6.77 -40.57 22.48
C ALA A 26 -7.10 -40.05 21.07
N GLU A 27 -7.82 -38.92 20.95
CA GLU A 27 -8.08 -38.28 19.65
C GLU A 27 -6.80 -37.71 19.05
N LEU A 28 -5.97 -37.02 19.84
CA LEU A 28 -4.67 -36.50 19.39
C LEU A 28 -3.79 -37.62 18.83
N LYS A 29 -3.71 -38.75 19.53
CA LYS A 29 -2.94 -39.92 19.10
C LYS A 29 -3.45 -40.53 17.79
N LYS A 30 -4.77 -40.53 17.57
CA LYS A 30 -5.38 -40.97 16.29
C LYS A 30 -5.05 -39.99 15.15
N ILE A 31 -5.12 -38.68 15.41
CA ILE A 31 -4.78 -37.64 14.43
C ILE A 31 -3.30 -37.75 14.04
N GLU A 32 -2.40 -37.92 15.01
CA GLU A 32 -0.97 -38.12 14.76
C GLU A 32 -0.69 -39.35 13.90
N ALA A 33 -1.34 -40.49 14.18
CA ALA A 33 -1.20 -41.70 13.39
C ALA A 33 -1.73 -41.57 11.94
N GLU A 34 -2.74 -40.73 11.72
CA GLU A 34 -3.19 -40.40 10.35
C GLU A 34 -2.23 -39.44 9.65
N TYR A 35 -1.66 -38.48 10.37
CA TYR A 35 -0.63 -37.58 9.84
C TYR A 35 0.69 -38.28 9.50
N GLU A 36 1.07 -39.36 10.17
CA GLU A 36 2.23 -40.18 9.80
C GLU A 36 2.09 -40.84 8.42
N LYS A 37 0.86 -41.03 7.93
CA LYS A 37 0.60 -41.59 6.60
C LYS A 37 0.76 -40.57 5.48
N LEU A 38 0.79 -39.28 5.82
CA LEU A 38 0.89 -38.18 4.87
C LEU A 38 2.36 -37.85 4.55
N ALA A 39 2.62 -37.40 3.34
CA ALA A 39 3.93 -36.91 2.96
C ALA A 39 4.19 -35.57 3.67
N LEU A 40 5.30 -35.49 4.40
CA LEU A 40 5.78 -34.25 4.97
C LEU A 40 6.55 -33.45 3.92
N VAL A 41 6.12 -32.21 3.69
CA VAL A 41 6.78 -31.26 2.80
C VAL A 41 7.36 -30.13 3.63
N PHE A 42 8.62 -29.80 3.37
CA PHE A 42 9.36 -28.74 4.04
C PHE A 42 10.19 -27.97 3.03
N PHE A 43 10.13 -26.63 3.05
CA PHE A 43 10.99 -25.79 2.23
C PHE A 43 11.22 -24.42 2.87
N GLU A 44 12.30 -23.77 2.42
CA GLU A 44 12.69 -22.41 2.76
C GLU A 44 12.07 -21.42 1.77
N LEU A 45 11.57 -20.29 2.27
CA LEU A 45 11.07 -19.21 1.45
C LEU A 45 12.21 -18.29 1.00
N PRO A 46 12.12 -17.71 -0.21
CA PRO A 46 13.07 -16.72 -0.69
C PRO A 46 13.14 -15.47 0.20
N GLN A 47 14.36 -14.96 0.45
CA GLN A 47 14.63 -13.76 1.25
C GLN A 47 14.52 -12.45 0.46
N ASP A 48 14.46 -12.53 -0.86
CA ASP A 48 14.26 -11.44 -1.80
C ASP A 48 12.79 -11.03 -1.95
N ILE A 49 11.87 -11.83 -1.36
CA ILE A 49 10.44 -11.54 -1.27
C ILE A 49 10.10 -10.98 0.12
N MET A 50 9.19 -10.02 0.16
CA MET A 50 8.65 -9.46 1.39
C MET A 50 7.37 -10.20 1.79
N TRP A 51 7.47 -11.02 2.83
CA TRP A 51 6.34 -11.78 3.37
C TRP A 51 5.68 -10.94 4.47
N THR A 52 4.58 -10.25 4.16
CA THR A 52 3.84 -9.43 5.13
C THR A 52 2.75 -10.22 5.85
N GLU A 53 2.30 -11.32 5.26
CA GLU A 53 1.32 -12.24 5.83
C GLU A 53 1.80 -13.69 5.65
N PRO A 54 1.35 -14.62 6.51
CA PRO A 54 1.60 -16.04 6.31
C PRO A 54 1.09 -16.49 4.94
N PRO A 55 1.96 -17.03 4.08
CA PRO A 55 1.56 -17.36 2.72
C PRO A 55 0.68 -18.60 2.68
N VAL A 56 -0.29 -18.61 1.76
CA VAL A 56 -1.24 -19.71 1.60
C VAL A 56 -0.64 -20.77 0.68
N ILE A 57 -0.55 -22.00 1.18
CA ILE A 57 -0.16 -23.14 0.36
C ILE A 57 -1.36 -23.66 -0.40
N CYS A 58 -1.18 -23.76 -1.71
CA CYS A 58 -2.19 -24.22 -2.64
C CYS A 58 -1.65 -25.40 -3.45
N GLN A 59 -2.55 -26.27 -3.89
CA GLN A 59 -2.23 -27.39 -4.76
C GLN A 59 -3.11 -27.34 -6.00
N TRP A 60 -2.52 -27.56 -7.18
CA TRP A 60 -3.22 -27.53 -8.44
C TRP A 60 -3.99 -28.83 -8.69
N GLN A 61 -5.32 -28.73 -8.74
CA GLN A 61 -6.19 -29.86 -9.03
C GLN A 61 -6.54 -29.89 -10.52
N GLU A 62 -5.79 -30.68 -11.29
CA GLU A 62 -5.91 -30.78 -12.76
C GLU A 62 -7.34 -31.10 -13.22
N GLN A 63 -8.02 -32.04 -12.57
CA GLN A 63 -9.38 -32.47 -12.95
C GLN A 63 -10.43 -31.35 -12.88
N ARG A 64 -10.24 -30.40 -11.96
CA ARG A 64 -11.17 -29.28 -11.74
C ARG A 64 -10.60 -27.95 -12.23
N LYS A 65 -9.35 -27.94 -12.70
CA LYS A 65 -8.60 -26.76 -13.16
C LYS A 65 -8.63 -25.60 -12.15
N LEU A 66 -8.36 -25.91 -10.88
CA LEU A 66 -8.36 -24.92 -9.80
C LEU A 66 -7.24 -25.16 -8.79
N TRP A 67 -6.87 -24.10 -8.08
CA TRP A 67 -6.02 -24.17 -6.90
C TRP A 67 -6.87 -24.46 -5.66
N THR A 68 -6.43 -25.38 -4.81
CA THR A 68 -7.11 -25.72 -3.55
C THR A 68 -6.13 -25.89 -2.40
N SER A 69 -6.54 -25.50 -1.19
CA SER A 69 -5.81 -25.72 0.07
C SER A 69 -6.36 -26.92 0.87
N ASN A 70 -7.39 -27.61 0.37
CA ASN A 70 -8.14 -28.62 1.14
C ASN A 70 -7.32 -29.86 1.56
N TYR A 71 -6.20 -30.12 0.89
CA TYR A 71 -5.34 -31.27 1.15
C TYR A 71 -4.04 -30.90 1.87
N VAL A 72 -3.92 -29.65 2.29
CA VAL A 72 -2.83 -29.14 3.12
C VAL A 72 -3.23 -29.31 4.58
N ASN A 73 -2.46 -30.09 5.34
CA ASN A 73 -2.71 -30.40 6.74
C ASN A 73 -1.48 -30.07 7.59
N ASP A 74 -1.65 -29.89 8.91
CA ASP A 74 -0.56 -29.58 9.85
C ASP A 74 0.37 -28.45 9.34
N TYR A 75 -0.22 -27.38 8.79
CA TYR A 75 0.54 -26.24 8.26
C TYR A 75 1.20 -25.47 9.40
N LYS A 76 2.51 -25.27 9.27
CA LYS A 76 3.36 -24.51 10.18
C LYS A 76 4.22 -23.57 9.37
N PHE A 77 4.15 -22.29 9.73
CA PHE A 77 5.00 -21.24 9.20
C PHE A 77 5.89 -20.72 10.31
N ASN A 78 7.20 -20.76 10.08
CA ASN A 78 8.19 -20.13 10.96
C ASN A 78 8.65 -18.84 10.30
N GLU A 79 8.20 -17.71 10.86
CA GLU A 79 8.49 -16.38 10.33
C GLU A 79 9.98 -16.02 10.46
N ASP A 80 10.61 -16.33 11.60
CA ASP A 80 12.02 -16.00 11.87
C ASP A 80 12.99 -16.70 10.90
N LYS A 81 12.68 -17.96 10.57
CA LYS A 81 13.50 -18.78 9.66
C LYS A 81 13.01 -18.71 8.22
N LEU A 82 11.86 -18.10 7.97
CA LEU A 82 11.14 -18.12 6.70
C LEU A 82 10.99 -19.56 6.16
N THR A 83 10.56 -20.49 7.01
CA THR A 83 10.35 -21.90 6.62
C THR A 83 8.88 -22.28 6.68
N ILE A 84 8.45 -23.10 5.73
CA ILE A 84 7.12 -23.67 5.70
C ILE A 84 7.22 -25.19 5.83
N GLN A 85 6.36 -25.73 6.67
CA GLN A 85 6.16 -27.16 6.85
C GLN A 85 4.67 -27.47 6.75
N PHE A 86 4.31 -28.48 5.97
CA PHE A 86 2.95 -28.99 5.95
C PHE A 86 2.93 -30.46 5.52
N ARG A 87 1.82 -31.13 5.76
CA ARG A 87 1.57 -32.51 5.37
C ARG A 87 0.51 -32.59 4.28
N THR A 88 0.74 -33.45 3.30
CA THR A 88 -0.21 -33.67 2.20
C THR A 88 -0.41 -35.14 1.90
N GLY A 89 -1.65 -35.51 1.61
CA GLY A 89 -2.00 -36.84 1.11
C GLY A 89 -1.89 -36.95 -0.41
N VAL A 90 -1.75 -35.84 -1.12
CA VAL A 90 -1.65 -35.79 -2.59
C VAL A 90 -0.40 -35.04 -3.02
N LEU A 91 0.33 -35.60 -3.98
CA LEU A 91 1.51 -34.98 -4.59
C LEU A 91 1.12 -34.28 -5.90
N TRP A 92 0.30 -33.24 -5.78
CA TRP A 92 -0.03 -32.34 -6.89
C TRP A 92 0.98 -31.18 -6.97
N PRO A 93 1.04 -30.43 -8.08
CA PRO A 93 1.86 -29.22 -8.15
C PRO A 93 1.49 -28.27 -7.01
N ILE A 94 2.49 -27.86 -6.24
CA ILE A 94 2.34 -26.97 -5.09
C ILE A 94 2.63 -25.54 -5.55
N GLY A 95 1.78 -24.61 -5.14
CA GLY A 95 1.94 -23.18 -5.34
C GLY A 95 1.84 -22.45 -4.01
N ILE A 96 2.40 -21.24 -3.99
CA ILE A 96 2.33 -20.32 -2.87
C ILE A 96 1.52 -19.11 -3.33
N ALA A 97 0.47 -18.78 -2.60
CA ALA A 97 -0.38 -17.62 -2.86
C ALA A 97 -0.18 -16.57 -1.75
N THR A 98 -0.11 -15.30 -2.17
CA THR A 98 0.01 -14.15 -1.29
C THR A 98 -1.03 -13.09 -1.65
N LEU A 99 -1.39 -12.26 -0.69
CA LEU A 99 -2.26 -11.12 -0.93
C LEU A 99 -1.47 -10.02 -1.64
N ARG A 100 -1.83 -9.72 -2.89
CA ARG A 100 -1.14 -8.70 -3.70
C ARG A 100 -1.26 -7.29 -3.11
N TYR A 101 -2.43 -6.94 -2.60
CA TYR A 101 -2.75 -5.58 -2.15
C TYR A 101 -2.79 -5.45 -0.62
N GLY A 102 -1.95 -6.19 0.11
CA GLY A 102 -1.96 -6.19 1.58
C GLY A 102 -1.64 -4.84 2.25
N ASN A 103 -1.09 -3.88 1.50
CA ASN A 103 -0.80 -2.53 1.98
C ASN A 103 -1.82 -1.47 1.54
N LEU A 104 -2.92 -1.88 0.91
CA LEU A 104 -4.01 -1.02 0.47
C LEU A 104 -5.30 -1.33 1.25
N PRO A 105 -6.15 -0.31 1.53
CA PRO A 105 -5.91 1.11 1.31
C PRO A 105 -4.78 1.65 2.21
N TYR A 106 -4.17 2.76 1.79
CA TYR A 106 -3.11 3.41 2.55
C TYR A 106 -3.66 3.97 3.86
N GLN A 107 -2.89 3.80 4.94
CA GLN A 107 -3.18 4.39 6.25
C GLN A 107 -2.70 5.85 6.35
N GLY A 108 -1.83 6.27 5.43
CA GLY A 108 -1.39 7.66 5.33
C GLY A 108 -0.31 7.85 4.28
N TRP A 109 -0.10 9.10 3.87
CA TRP A 109 0.97 9.48 2.96
C TRP A 109 1.38 10.94 3.16
N ASP A 110 2.61 11.26 2.77
CA ASP A 110 3.22 12.60 2.87
C ASP A 110 4.08 12.85 1.62
N LEU A 111 3.94 14.03 1.02
CA LEU A 111 4.64 14.50 -0.18
C LEU A 111 5.26 15.85 0.13
N ARG A 112 6.57 15.88 0.38
CA ARG A 112 7.28 17.08 0.83
C ARG A 112 8.57 17.35 0.05
N PRO A 113 9.03 18.61 -0.01
CA PRO A 113 10.37 18.90 -0.52
C PRO A 113 11.43 18.19 0.33
N ASP A 114 12.44 17.63 -0.33
CA ASP A 114 13.65 17.18 0.36
C ASP A 114 14.36 18.39 1.02
N PRO A 115 14.52 18.40 2.36
CA PRO A 115 15.16 19.51 3.07
C PRO A 115 16.66 19.64 2.76
N ASN A 116 17.31 18.51 2.44
CA ASN A 116 18.75 18.41 2.22
C ASN A 116 19.12 18.42 0.73
N GLY A 117 18.12 18.27 -0.15
CA GLY A 117 18.32 18.14 -1.59
C GLY A 117 17.42 19.01 -2.45
N LYS A 118 17.48 18.74 -3.75
CA LYS A 118 16.62 19.35 -4.78
C LYS A 118 15.49 18.41 -5.21
N GLY A 119 15.28 17.33 -4.48
CA GLY A 119 14.27 16.32 -4.75
C GLY A 119 12.96 16.54 -4.00
N VAL A 120 12.08 15.57 -4.14
CA VAL A 120 10.79 15.50 -3.46
C VAL A 120 10.71 14.12 -2.81
N ILE A 121 10.33 14.09 -1.54
CA ILE A 121 10.18 12.88 -0.75
C ILE A 121 8.72 12.49 -0.77
N ILE A 122 8.44 11.25 -1.13
CA ILE A 122 7.10 10.65 -1.08
C ILE A 122 7.16 9.52 -0.06
N THR A 123 6.36 9.60 1.00
CA THR A 123 6.23 8.55 2.00
C THR A 123 4.82 8.03 1.98
N VAL A 124 4.65 6.72 1.87
CA VAL A 124 3.34 6.06 1.87
C VAL A 124 3.34 4.97 2.92
N THR A 125 2.36 5.00 3.80
CA THR A 125 2.16 4.05 4.90
C THR A 125 0.98 3.15 4.54
N GLY A 126 1.28 1.88 4.32
CA GLY A 126 0.28 0.83 4.24
C GLY A 126 0.00 0.21 5.61
N VAL A 127 -0.71 -0.91 5.61
CA VAL A 127 -1.06 -1.64 6.84
C VAL A 127 0.16 -2.29 7.50
N CYS A 128 1.04 -2.91 6.71
CA CYS A 128 2.19 -3.66 7.24
C CYS A 128 3.47 -2.83 7.23
N ILE A 129 3.69 -2.05 6.17
CA ILE A 129 4.96 -1.36 5.92
C ILE A 129 4.76 0.09 5.48
N THR A 130 5.76 0.91 5.76
CA THR A 130 5.87 2.28 5.25
C THR A 130 7.05 2.36 4.30
N VAL A 131 6.83 2.90 3.11
CA VAL A 131 7.88 3.07 2.10
C VAL A 131 8.10 4.55 1.83
N THR A 132 9.38 4.92 1.75
CA THR A 132 9.82 6.28 1.40
C THR A 132 10.61 6.24 0.09
N TRP A 133 10.18 7.04 -0.88
CA TRP A 133 10.88 7.30 -2.13
C TRP A 133 11.37 8.73 -2.18
N ILE A 134 12.42 8.96 -2.97
CA ILE A 134 12.93 10.28 -3.28
C ILE A 134 13.00 10.44 -4.79
N CYS A 135 12.21 11.36 -5.33
CA CYS A 135 12.21 11.76 -6.74
C CYS A 135 13.24 12.88 -6.95
N ILE A 136 14.19 12.67 -7.87
CA ILE A 136 15.22 13.64 -8.25
C ILE A 136 15.42 13.61 -9.76
N GLY A 137 15.28 14.77 -10.40
CA GLY A 137 15.48 14.87 -11.86
C GLY A 137 14.51 13.96 -12.59
N ASN A 138 15.02 13.03 -13.39
CA ASN A 138 14.25 12.03 -14.14
C ASN A 138 14.25 10.63 -13.47
N THR A 139 14.55 10.55 -12.17
CA THR A 139 14.76 9.29 -11.47
C THR A 139 14.08 9.27 -10.11
N VAL A 140 13.68 8.08 -9.67
CA VAL A 140 13.18 7.79 -8.33
C VAL A 140 14.15 6.84 -7.62
N LYS A 141 14.36 7.08 -6.33
CA LYS A 141 15.18 6.24 -5.45
C LYS A 141 14.30 5.69 -4.35
N LEU A 142 14.44 4.40 -4.05
CA LEU A 142 13.90 3.81 -2.83
C LEU A 142 14.82 4.23 -1.68
N HIS A 143 14.33 5.06 -0.77
CA HIS A 143 15.15 5.62 0.30
C HIS A 143 15.17 4.71 1.52
N TRP A 144 13.97 4.28 1.94
CA TRP A 144 13.80 3.48 3.15
C TRP A 144 12.48 2.70 3.11
N ILE A 145 12.48 1.56 3.79
CA ILE A 145 11.27 0.79 4.11
C ILE A 145 11.27 0.55 5.62
N ALA A 146 10.25 1.01 6.31
CA ALA A 146 10.02 0.70 7.72
C ALA A 146 9.21 -0.60 7.85
N ASN A 147 9.47 -1.36 8.91
CA ASN A 147 8.81 -2.63 9.24
C ASN A 147 8.98 -3.73 8.16
N ALA A 148 10.05 -3.68 7.37
CA ALA A 148 10.35 -4.75 6.42
C ALA A 148 10.62 -6.07 7.15
N THR A 149 9.89 -7.12 6.77
CA THR A 149 10.02 -8.47 7.37
C THR A 149 11.25 -9.22 6.90
N THR A 150 11.79 -8.86 5.73
CA THR A 150 12.95 -9.51 5.11
C THR A 150 14.01 -8.52 4.65
N SER A 151 15.15 -9.04 4.19
CA SER A 151 16.19 -8.24 3.52
C SER A 151 15.85 -7.86 2.08
N ALA A 152 14.64 -8.15 1.60
CA ALA A 152 14.16 -7.75 0.30
C ALA A 152 14.41 -6.26 0.05
N LEU A 153 14.73 -5.90 -1.19
CA LEU A 153 14.95 -4.54 -1.65
C LEU A 153 16.14 -3.77 -1.07
N LYS A 154 16.87 -4.30 -0.06
CA LYS A 154 18.06 -3.64 0.53
C LYS A 154 19.10 -3.26 -0.53
N GLN A 155 19.31 -4.12 -1.53
CA GLN A 155 20.25 -3.86 -2.62
C GLN A 155 19.82 -2.72 -3.56
N HIS A 156 18.56 -2.31 -3.53
CA HIS A 156 17.98 -1.26 -4.38
C HIS A 156 17.94 0.11 -3.69
N PHE A 157 18.27 0.17 -2.39
CA PHE A 157 18.25 1.42 -1.64
C PHE A 157 19.20 2.48 -2.24
N ASN A 158 18.69 3.70 -2.36
CA ASN A 158 19.34 4.90 -2.89
C ASN A 158 19.86 4.79 -4.34
N LYS A 159 19.60 3.69 -5.04
CA LYS A 159 19.91 3.54 -6.47
C LYS A 159 18.86 4.26 -7.31
N PRO A 160 19.27 5.06 -8.32
CA PRO A 160 18.35 5.76 -9.19
C PRO A 160 17.73 4.80 -10.23
N TYR A 161 16.40 4.83 -10.33
CA TYR A 161 15.63 4.08 -11.33
C TYR A 161 14.63 4.99 -12.04
N SER A 162 14.12 4.57 -13.19
CA SER A 162 12.88 5.15 -13.72
C SER A 162 11.70 4.70 -12.86
N VAL A 163 10.59 5.47 -12.88
CA VAL A 163 9.36 5.09 -12.15
C VAL A 163 8.90 3.68 -12.53
N LYS A 164 8.79 3.39 -13.84
CA LYS A 164 8.42 2.06 -14.34
C LYS A 164 9.33 0.94 -13.80
N LYS A 165 10.64 1.17 -13.74
CA LYS A 165 11.57 0.15 -13.23
C LYS A 165 11.44 -0.01 -11.72
N MET A 166 11.17 1.06 -10.97
CA MET A 166 10.88 0.99 -9.54
C MET A 166 9.63 0.16 -9.26
N VAL A 167 8.54 0.41 -9.99
CA VAL A 167 7.29 -0.37 -9.90
C VAL A 167 7.57 -1.86 -10.13
N GLN A 168 8.31 -2.19 -11.18
CA GLN A 168 8.70 -3.57 -11.47
C GLN A 168 9.49 -4.21 -10.31
N ILE A 169 10.57 -3.55 -9.84
CA ILE A 169 11.43 -4.06 -8.77
C ILE A 169 10.62 -4.33 -7.49
N MET A 170 9.72 -3.41 -7.14
CA MET A 170 8.92 -3.54 -5.93
C MET A 170 7.87 -4.65 -6.03
N ARG A 171 7.24 -4.81 -7.20
CA ARG A 171 6.32 -5.93 -7.47
C ARG A 171 7.02 -7.29 -7.44
N GLU A 172 8.22 -7.38 -8.02
CA GLU A 172 9.04 -8.61 -7.98
C GLU A 172 9.39 -9.03 -6.54
N ALA A 173 9.52 -8.07 -5.62
CA ALA A 173 9.76 -8.30 -4.20
C ALA A 173 8.48 -8.48 -3.36
N ALA A 174 7.30 -8.61 -3.98
CA ALA A 174 5.99 -8.65 -3.32
C ALA A 174 5.66 -7.44 -2.41
N CYS A 175 6.29 -6.29 -2.68
CA CYS A 175 6.05 -5.02 -2.00
C CYS A 175 5.22 -4.11 -2.93
N ASP A 176 3.98 -4.52 -3.25
CA ASP A 176 3.16 -3.80 -4.26
C ASP A 176 2.40 -2.62 -3.62
N PHE A 177 2.85 -1.41 -3.94
CA PHE A 177 2.17 -0.14 -3.63
C PHE A 177 1.48 0.45 -4.86
N PHE A 178 1.41 -0.27 -5.98
CA PHE A 178 1.03 0.29 -7.28
C PHE A 178 -0.23 -0.41 -7.78
N PRO A 179 -1.43 0.04 -7.36
CA PRO A 179 -2.68 -0.61 -7.74
C PRO A 179 -2.94 -0.55 -9.26
N ASP A 180 -3.30 -1.70 -9.84
CA ASP A 180 -3.74 -1.77 -11.23
C ASP A 180 -5.06 -0.99 -11.44
N PHE A 181 -5.47 -0.80 -12.70
CA PHE A 181 -6.64 0.02 -13.04
C PHE A 181 -7.94 -0.45 -12.34
N ASP A 182 -8.12 -1.76 -12.24
CA ASP A 182 -9.24 -2.46 -11.63
C ASP A 182 -8.99 -2.86 -10.16
N GLY A 183 -7.87 -2.44 -9.55
CA GLY A 183 -7.51 -2.83 -8.19
C GLY A 183 -8.56 -2.48 -7.13
N HIS A 184 -9.38 -1.45 -7.39
CA HIS A 184 -10.49 -1.05 -6.52
C HIS A 184 -11.58 -2.13 -6.38
N ASN A 185 -11.75 -3.02 -7.37
CA ASN A 185 -12.71 -4.12 -7.29
C ASN A 185 -12.31 -5.20 -6.28
N HIS A 186 -11.05 -5.20 -5.84
CA HIS A 186 -10.49 -6.19 -4.92
C HIS A 186 -10.26 -5.63 -3.51
N LEU A 187 -10.61 -4.37 -3.27
CA LEU A 187 -10.26 -3.63 -2.06
C LEU A 187 -11.47 -2.94 -1.47
N GLU A 188 -11.90 -3.42 -0.29
CA GLU A 188 -12.87 -2.74 0.53
C GLU A 188 -12.28 -1.44 1.10
N GLY A 189 -13.09 -0.38 1.14
CA GLY A 189 -12.66 0.93 1.63
C GLY A 189 -11.85 1.77 0.62
N SER A 190 -11.66 1.32 -0.62
CA SER A 190 -11.14 2.21 -1.68
C SER A 190 -12.23 3.17 -2.18
N CYS A 191 -11.84 4.39 -2.55
CA CYS A 191 -12.74 5.40 -3.10
C CYS A 191 -12.18 5.90 -4.44
N PRO A 192 -12.37 5.16 -5.54
CA PRO A 192 -11.80 5.51 -6.84
C PRO A 192 -12.25 6.92 -7.25
N LYS A 193 -11.27 7.80 -7.48
CA LYS A 193 -11.54 9.18 -7.87
C LYS A 193 -11.78 9.27 -9.37
N GLU A 194 -12.43 10.36 -9.80
CA GLU A 194 -12.62 10.67 -11.21
C GLU A 194 -11.23 10.83 -11.87
N TRP A 195 -10.90 9.92 -12.79
CA TRP A 195 -9.56 9.81 -13.41
C TRP A 195 -8.98 11.14 -13.90
N VAL A 196 -9.78 11.95 -14.59
CA VAL A 196 -9.33 13.24 -15.16
C VAL A 196 -8.99 14.23 -14.04
N ALA A 197 -9.83 14.29 -13.00
CA ALA A 197 -9.64 15.19 -11.86
C ALA A 197 -8.44 14.77 -11.01
N GLU A 198 -8.30 13.47 -10.74
CA GLU A 198 -7.16 12.92 -10.00
C GLU A 198 -5.84 13.17 -10.76
N ARG A 199 -5.81 12.91 -12.07
CA ARG A 199 -4.64 13.18 -12.92
C ARG A 199 -4.26 14.66 -12.92
N HIS A 200 -5.22 15.56 -13.10
CA HIS A 200 -4.96 17.02 -13.05
C HIS A 200 -4.44 17.45 -11.68
N ASN A 201 -5.05 16.95 -10.61
CA ASN A 201 -4.64 17.24 -9.24
C ASN A 201 -3.22 16.76 -8.96
N TYR A 202 -2.83 15.56 -9.40
CA TYR A 202 -1.44 15.08 -9.27
C TYR A 202 -0.45 15.90 -10.07
N HIS A 203 -0.81 16.35 -11.26
CA HIS A 203 0.07 17.20 -12.05
C HIS A 203 0.30 18.55 -11.35
N ALA A 204 -0.76 19.14 -10.79
CA ALA A 204 -0.64 20.32 -9.94
C ALA A 204 0.23 20.02 -8.70
N MET A 205 -0.07 18.97 -7.92
CA MET A 205 0.75 18.58 -6.76
C MET A 205 2.23 18.41 -7.13
N ALA A 206 2.53 17.76 -8.26
CA ALA A 206 3.89 17.58 -8.76
C ALA A 206 4.58 18.91 -9.04
N PHE A 207 3.88 19.86 -9.68
CA PHE A 207 4.41 21.20 -9.96
C PHE A 207 4.68 22.00 -8.67
N LEU A 208 3.82 21.85 -7.67
CA LEU A 208 3.92 22.55 -6.38
C LEU A 208 4.78 21.82 -5.32
N SER A 209 5.20 20.57 -5.57
CA SER A 209 5.82 19.66 -4.59
C SER A 209 7.15 20.14 -3.96
N ARG A 210 7.80 21.16 -4.54
CA ARG A 210 8.97 21.81 -3.94
C ARG A 210 8.64 23.01 -3.06
N ALA A 211 7.44 23.55 -3.19
CA ALA A 211 6.95 24.71 -2.44
C ALA A 211 5.98 24.32 -1.32
N TYR A 212 5.35 23.15 -1.41
CA TYR A 212 4.31 22.68 -0.49
C TYR A 212 4.63 21.30 0.06
N ASN A 213 4.13 21.06 1.27
CA ASN A 213 3.91 19.71 1.78
C ASN A 213 2.43 19.35 1.60
N PHE A 214 2.17 18.20 0.99
CA PHE A 214 0.84 17.60 0.92
C PHE A 214 0.79 16.34 1.76
N GLN A 215 -0.30 16.14 2.49
CA GLN A 215 -0.46 15.00 3.37
C GLN A 215 -1.86 14.40 3.25
N TRP A 216 -1.96 13.11 3.55
CA TRP A 216 -3.22 12.38 3.68
C TRP A 216 -4.23 13.09 4.61
N SER A 217 -5.52 12.88 4.33
CA SER A 217 -6.62 13.31 5.18
C SER A 217 -7.63 12.17 5.35
N ARG A 218 -8.08 11.95 6.60
CA ARG A 218 -9.10 10.96 6.96
C ARG A 218 -10.45 11.19 6.29
N TRP A 219 -10.71 12.42 5.85
CA TRP A 219 -11.98 12.78 5.22
C TRP A 219 -12.05 12.35 3.76
N ASN A 220 -10.93 12.01 3.12
CA ASN A 220 -10.86 11.73 1.69
C ASN A 220 -11.63 10.48 1.28
N GLN A 221 -11.53 9.41 2.07
CA GLN A 221 -12.17 8.13 1.82
C GLN A 221 -13.70 8.27 1.71
N ALA A 222 -14.31 9.09 2.58
CA ALA A 222 -15.76 9.32 2.61
C ALA A 222 -16.23 10.42 1.64
N ALA A 223 -15.32 11.16 1.00
CA ALA A 223 -15.67 12.32 0.18
C ALA A 223 -16.28 11.95 -1.20
N GLY A 224 -16.26 10.67 -1.59
CA GLY A 224 -16.76 10.21 -2.89
C GLY A 224 -15.78 10.48 -4.05
N SER A 225 -16.18 10.11 -5.27
CA SER A 225 -15.26 10.02 -6.42
C SER A 225 -14.83 11.38 -7.00
N ARG A 226 -15.65 12.43 -6.88
CA ARG A 226 -15.37 13.76 -7.46
C ARG A 226 -14.70 14.73 -6.50
N ASN A 227 -14.44 14.29 -5.28
CA ASN A 227 -13.88 15.13 -4.23
C ASN A 227 -12.57 14.51 -3.76
N ILE A 228 -11.49 15.30 -3.83
CA ILE A 228 -10.19 14.95 -3.29
C ILE A 228 -9.97 15.86 -2.08
N ILE A 229 -9.87 15.25 -0.90
CA ILE A 229 -9.57 15.96 0.34
C ILE A 229 -8.14 15.60 0.74
N MET A 230 -7.32 16.61 0.97
CA MET A 230 -5.94 16.41 1.42
C MET A 230 -5.51 17.57 2.30
N GLN A 231 -4.48 17.38 3.09
CA GLN A 231 -3.86 18.45 3.84
C GLN A 231 -2.78 19.13 2.99
N LEU A 232 -2.65 20.45 3.11
CA LEU A 232 -1.57 21.21 2.50
C LEU A 232 -0.96 22.20 3.49
N ARG A 233 0.33 22.50 3.32
CA ARG A 233 1.00 23.67 3.89
C ARG A 233 2.15 24.10 2.99
N GLU A 234 2.52 25.38 3.05
CA GLU A 234 3.76 25.83 2.43
C GLU A 234 4.98 25.26 3.17
N ALA A 235 6.01 24.89 2.41
CA ALA A 235 7.25 24.30 2.88
C ALA A 235 8.48 25.10 2.38
N VAL A 236 8.30 26.41 2.16
CA VAL A 236 9.36 27.32 1.72
C VAL A 236 10.24 27.85 2.86
N ASP A 237 9.66 28.05 4.05
CA ASP A 237 10.41 28.41 5.26
C ASP A 237 10.89 27.13 5.98
N LYS A 238 12.21 26.90 5.96
CA LYS A 238 12.82 25.74 6.63
C LYS A 238 12.91 25.87 8.15
N LYS A 239 12.73 27.09 8.69
CA LYS A 239 12.87 27.37 10.13
C LYS A 239 11.52 27.35 10.85
N ARG A 240 10.45 27.71 10.16
CA ARG A 240 9.09 27.72 10.71
C ARG A 240 8.16 26.95 9.79
N GLU A 241 7.69 25.81 10.29
CA GLU A 241 6.68 25.05 9.58
C GLU A 241 5.30 25.72 9.75
N GLY A 242 4.60 25.90 8.63
CA GLY A 242 3.20 26.30 8.64
C GLY A 242 2.31 25.21 9.26
N LYS A 243 1.14 25.63 9.74
CA LYS A 243 0.08 24.68 10.12
C LYS A 243 -0.54 24.08 8.85
N PHE A 244 -0.86 22.79 8.90
CA PHE A 244 -1.63 22.17 7.83
C PHE A 244 -3.04 22.74 7.79
N GLN A 245 -3.52 22.95 6.57
CA GLN A 245 -4.89 23.33 6.26
C GLN A 245 -5.52 22.23 5.40
N LEU A 246 -6.83 22.09 5.45
CA LEU A 246 -7.54 21.16 4.58
C LEU A 246 -7.80 21.78 3.22
N LEU A 247 -7.43 21.05 2.18
CA LEU A 247 -7.68 21.35 0.78
C LEU A 247 -8.82 20.46 0.27
N HIS A 248 -9.82 21.08 -0.32
CA HIS A 248 -10.84 20.40 -1.12
C HIS A 248 -10.61 20.71 -2.59
N SER A 249 -10.24 19.68 -3.34
CA SER A 249 -10.03 19.73 -4.78
C SER A 249 -11.13 18.96 -5.50
N THR A 250 -11.72 19.59 -6.50
CA THR A 250 -12.79 19.05 -7.35
C THR A 250 -12.46 19.32 -8.81
N PRO A 251 -13.14 18.70 -9.78
CA PRO A 251 -12.94 19.00 -11.20
C PRO A 251 -13.17 20.47 -11.58
N GLN A 252 -13.86 21.25 -10.74
CA GLN A 252 -14.26 22.62 -11.03
C GLN A 252 -13.52 23.67 -10.22
N LYS A 253 -13.00 23.31 -9.04
CA LYS A 253 -12.35 24.25 -8.12
C LYS A 253 -11.43 23.58 -7.12
N ALA A 254 -10.48 24.35 -6.61
CA ALA A 254 -9.71 24.06 -5.40
C ALA A 254 -9.97 25.12 -4.32
N VAL A 255 -10.21 24.69 -3.09
CA VAL A 255 -10.58 25.56 -1.97
C VAL A 255 -9.92 25.08 -0.68
N ILE A 256 -9.40 26.02 0.12
CA ILE A 256 -8.97 25.73 1.49
C ILE A 256 -10.19 25.82 2.39
N LEU A 257 -10.42 24.78 3.18
CA LEU A 257 -11.57 24.66 4.06
C LEU A 257 -11.36 25.40 5.38
N LYS A 258 -12.46 25.79 6.01
CA LYS A 258 -12.46 26.36 7.37
C LYS A 258 -12.13 25.30 8.42
N CYS A 259 -12.59 24.06 8.23
CA CYS A 259 -12.30 22.94 9.11
C CYS A 259 -10.84 22.46 8.94
N ASN A 260 -10.38 21.66 9.90
CA ASN A 260 -9.07 21.04 9.88
C ASN A 260 -9.17 19.55 10.21
N GLU A 261 -8.05 18.83 10.13
CA GLU A 261 -8.00 17.38 10.36
C GLU A 261 -8.52 16.97 11.75
N LEU A 262 -8.40 17.86 12.75
CA LEU A 262 -8.82 17.62 14.15
C LEU A 262 -10.28 18.00 14.42
N SER A 263 -10.99 18.57 13.44
CA SER A 263 -12.38 18.99 13.59
C SER A 263 -13.28 17.79 13.84
N SER A 264 -14.30 17.92 14.69
CA SER A 264 -15.21 16.80 15.01
C SER A 264 -16.05 16.37 13.82
N GLU A 265 -16.43 17.33 12.98
CA GLU A 265 -17.26 17.14 11.80
C GLU A 265 -16.57 17.69 10.57
N PHE A 266 -16.91 17.09 9.42
CA PHE A 266 -16.40 17.53 8.13
C PHE A 266 -17.30 18.65 7.57
N ASP A 267 -16.68 19.77 7.22
CA ASP A 267 -17.34 20.95 6.68
C ASP A 267 -16.66 21.40 5.38
N THR A 268 -17.43 21.55 4.32
CA THR A 268 -16.94 21.99 3.00
C THR A 268 -16.92 23.50 2.83
N ASP A 269 -17.28 24.26 3.86
CA ASP A 269 -17.28 25.71 3.80
C ASP A 269 -15.85 26.25 3.59
N PRO A 270 -15.68 27.20 2.64
CA PRO A 270 -14.40 27.81 2.37
C PRO A 270 -13.89 28.59 3.59
N ALA A 271 -12.58 28.63 3.75
CA ALA A 271 -11.94 29.57 4.67
C ALA A 271 -12.31 31.02 4.29
N MET A 272 -12.37 31.89 5.30
CA MET A 272 -12.80 33.28 5.13
C MET A 272 -11.91 34.02 4.12
N GLY A 273 -12.54 34.72 3.16
CA GLY A 273 -11.84 35.51 2.15
C GLY A 273 -11.31 34.73 0.96
N MET A 274 -11.58 33.42 0.86
CA MET A 274 -11.22 32.62 -0.32
C MET A 274 -12.06 33.03 -1.53
N GLN A 275 -11.40 33.21 -2.67
CA GLN A 275 -12.04 33.42 -3.96
C GLN A 275 -12.27 32.08 -4.68
N PHE A 276 -12.88 32.15 -5.86
CA PHE A 276 -12.97 30.99 -6.74
C PHE A 276 -11.61 30.73 -7.42
N TYR A 277 -11.07 29.53 -7.22
CA TYR A 277 -9.86 29.06 -7.91
C TYR A 277 -10.21 27.80 -8.71
N PRO A 278 -10.03 27.78 -10.04
CA PRO A 278 -10.35 26.63 -10.88
C PRO A 278 -9.59 25.36 -10.50
N ASP A 279 -8.35 25.50 -10.01
CA ASP A 279 -7.49 24.39 -9.63
C ASP A 279 -6.45 24.79 -8.58
N LEU A 280 -5.69 23.80 -8.11
CA LEU A 280 -4.63 23.97 -7.11
C LEU A 280 -3.50 24.89 -7.59
N PHE A 281 -3.21 24.89 -8.89
CA PHE A 281 -2.20 25.78 -9.46
C PHE A 281 -2.61 27.25 -9.34
N THR A 282 -3.83 27.58 -9.77
CA THR A 282 -4.39 28.94 -9.70
C THR A 282 -4.53 29.39 -8.25
N LEU A 283 -4.93 28.47 -7.37
CA LEU A 283 -4.96 28.73 -5.93
C LEU A 283 -3.60 29.21 -5.41
N ASN A 284 -2.51 28.53 -5.75
CA ASN A 284 -1.17 28.97 -5.36
C ASN A 284 -0.75 30.30 -6.02
N MET A 285 -1.18 30.57 -7.25
CA MET A 285 -0.85 31.84 -7.91
C MET A 285 -1.46 33.05 -7.19
N SER A 286 -2.63 32.90 -6.59
CA SER A 286 -3.29 33.98 -5.86
C SER A 286 -3.03 33.97 -4.36
N TYR A 287 -3.21 32.81 -3.71
CA TYR A 287 -3.14 32.67 -2.25
C TYR A 287 -1.72 32.38 -1.74
N GLY A 288 -0.89 31.69 -2.53
CA GLY A 288 0.46 31.31 -2.12
C GLY A 288 1.37 32.51 -1.84
N SER A 289 2.37 32.33 -0.99
CA SER A 289 3.39 33.34 -0.75
C SER A 289 4.22 33.63 -2.01
N VAL A 290 4.91 34.77 -2.02
CA VAL A 290 5.84 35.13 -3.11
C VAL A 290 6.91 34.04 -3.29
N ASP A 291 7.40 33.49 -2.19
CA ASP A 291 8.41 32.43 -2.20
C ASP A 291 7.84 31.10 -2.71
N ALA A 292 6.60 30.75 -2.35
CA ALA A 292 5.93 29.55 -2.86
C ALA A 292 5.74 29.63 -4.38
N ARG A 293 5.27 30.76 -4.90
CA ARG A 293 5.14 31.01 -6.34
C ARG A 293 6.48 30.93 -7.06
N ARG A 294 7.50 31.64 -6.55
CA ARG A 294 8.85 31.63 -7.16
C ARG A 294 9.44 30.22 -7.17
N THR A 295 9.28 29.47 -6.08
CA THR A 295 9.78 28.09 -5.99
C THR A 295 9.07 27.17 -6.97
N THR A 296 7.76 27.35 -7.15
CA THR A 296 6.95 26.61 -8.12
C THR A 296 7.44 26.83 -9.55
N PHE A 297 7.71 28.09 -9.97
CA PHE A 297 8.24 28.37 -11.32
C PHE A 297 9.69 27.95 -11.54
N ASN A 298 10.48 27.82 -10.47
CA ASN A 298 11.85 27.30 -10.54
C ASN A 298 11.92 25.76 -10.61
N MET A 299 10.76 25.09 -10.55
CA MET A 299 10.68 23.64 -10.61
C MET A 299 11.14 23.13 -11.98
N LYS A 300 12.04 22.16 -11.99
CA LYS A 300 12.54 21.57 -13.24
C LYS A 300 11.50 20.62 -13.82
N TYR A 301 11.13 20.79 -15.08
CA TYR A 301 10.18 19.94 -15.80
C TYR A 301 10.41 18.43 -15.57
N ARG A 302 11.66 17.95 -15.68
CA ARG A 302 11.97 16.52 -15.45
C ARG A 302 11.53 16.00 -14.08
N LEU A 303 11.68 16.83 -13.04
CA LEU A 303 11.28 16.47 -11.67
C LEU A 303 9.76 16.48 -11.54
N VAL A 304 9.07 17.43 -12.18
CA VAL A 304 7.60 17.47 -12.23
C VAL A 304 7.09 16.17 -12.82
N GLU A 305 7.57 15.78 -14.00
CA GLU A 305 7.15 14.52 -14.65
C GLU A 305 7.42 13.29 -13.77
N THR A 306 8.59 13.23 -13.13
CA THR A 306 8.92 12.08 -12.26
C THR A 306 8.02 11.98 -11.04
N VAL A 307 7.70 13.10 -10.40
CA VAL A 307 6.78 13.12 -9.25
C VAL A 307 5.37 12.80 -9.74
N PHE A 308 4.94 13.39 -10.86
CA PHE A 308 3.65 13.12 -11.46
C PHE A 308 3.47 11.64 -11.80
N ASP A 309 4.41 11.04 -12.52
CA ASP A 309 4.40 9.61 -12.87
C ASP A 309 4.32 8.74 -11.62
N MET A 310 5.10 9.07 -10.58
CA MET A 310 5.06 8.32 -9.31
C MET A 310 3.69 8.43 -8.63
N LEU A 311 3.08 9.62 -8.60
CA LEU A 311 1.74 9.82 -8.05
C LEU A 311 0.68 9.08 -8.86
N GLN A 312 0.81 8.99 -10.19
CA GLN A 312 -0.08 8.23 -11.06
C GLN A 312 -0.05 6.73 -10.77
N GLU A 313 1.15 6.17 -10.51
CA GLU A 313 1.31 4.75 -10.20
C GLU A 313 0.82 4.44 -8.78
N LEU A 314 1.00 5.35 -7.82
CA LEU A 314 0.54 5.18 -6.44
C LEU A 314 -0.97 5.41 -6.27
N LYS A 315 -1.59 6.31 -7.05
CA LYS A 315 -3.01 6.68 -6.93
C LYS A 315 -3.43 7.03 -5.48
N LEU A 316 -2.60 7.83 -4.79
CA LEU A 316 -2.78 8.22 -3.39
C LEU A 316 -4.21 8.66 -3.05
N SER A 317 -4.82 9.53 -3.85
CA SER A 317 -6.18 10.04 -3.65
C SER A 317 -7.29 8.98 -3.78
N SER A 318 -7.09 7.91 -4.55
CA SER A 318 -8.10 6.85 -4.75
C SER A 318 -8.04 5.73 -3.71
N TYR A 319 -6.85 5.50 -3.15
CA TYR A 319 -6.60 4.43 -2.19
C TYR A 319 -6.29 4.96 -0.79
N SER A 320 -6.82 6.13 -0.42
CA SER A 320 -6.68 6.71 0.92
C SER A 320 -7.86 7.56 1.35
#